data_AF-A0A2X1WUE8-F1
#
_entry.id   AF-A0A2X1WUE8-F1
#
_cell.length_a   1.000
_cell.length_b   1.000
_cell.length_c   1.000
_cell.angle_alpha   90.00
_cell.angle_beta   90.00
_cell.angle_gamma   90.00
#
_symmetry.space_group_name_H-M   'P 1'
#
loop_
_entity.id
_entity.type
_entity.pdbx_description
1 polymer ?
#
loop_
_entity_poly.entity_id
_entity_poly.type
_entity_poly.pdbx_seq_one_letter_code
_entity_poly.pdbx_strand_id
1 'polypeptide(L)'
;MPTGPCKDNFSFHGHLGSSNLERLIFHKSSDEVVKEKMADLKDKGLFEFKSDFHEFLCGFAKEDETRETIKKVFEEENYLMDPHTGVAKNICRQAWTS
;
A
#
# COMPACT_ATOMS: atom_id res chain seq x y z
N MET A 1 5.56 -6.82 -6.26
CA MET A 1 6.13 -6.41 -4.95
C MET A 1 5.79 -7.47 -3.91
N PRO A 2 6.74 -7.97 -3.14
CA PRO A 2 6.44 -8.88 -2.04
C PRO A 2 5.65 -8.15 -0.94
N THR A 3 4.69 -8.84 -0.32
CA THR A 3 3.99 -8.39 0.89
C THR A 3 4.87 -8.67 2.11
N GLY A 4 5.08 -7.67 2.95
CA GLY A 4 5.93 -7.78 4.14
C GLY A 4 6.13 -6.41 4.81
N PRO A 5 6.88 -6.33 5.92
CA PRO A 5 7.26 -5.04 6.49
C PRO A 5 7.88 -4.17 5.38
N CYS A 6 7.43 -2.92 5.31
CA CYS A 6 7.89 -2.02 4.29
C CYS A 6 9.39 -1.78 4.48
N LYS A 7 10.22 -2.38 3.61
CA LYS A 7 11.68 -2.26 3.66
C LYS A 7 12.11 -0.86 3.22
N ASP A 8 13.34 -0.50 3.56
CA ASP A 8 13.99 0.75 3.13
C ASP A 8 13.80 0.97 1.61
N ASN A 9 13.31 2.17 1.26
CA ASN A 9 12.95 2.66 -0.08
C ASN A 9 11.56 2.23 -0.57
N PHE A 10 10.64 3.19 -0.51
CA PHE A 10 9.32 3.05 -1.11
C PHE A 10 9.32 3.67 -2.53
N SER A 11 8.87 2.91 -3.52
CA SER A 11 8.56 3.42 -4.87
C SER A 11 7.05 3.52 -5.05
N PHE A 12 6.51 4.73 -4.98
CA PHE A 12 5.07 4.97 -5.16
C PHE A 12 4.74 5.06 -6.64
N HIS A 13 3.76 4.26 -7.06
CA HIS A 13 3.19 4.26 -8.40
C HIS A 13 1.70 4.58 -8.25
N GLY A 14 1.24 5.71 -8.75
CA GLY A 14 -0.14 6.12 -8.51
C GLY A 14 -0.51 7.48 -9.08
N HIS A 15 -1.76 7.86 -8.86
CA HIS A 15 -2.30 9.15 -9.28
C HIS A 15 -2.13 10.21 -8.18
N LEU A 16 -1.95 11.48 -8.54
CA LEU A 16 -2.00 12.60 -7.60
C LEU A 16 -3.38 12.68 -6.98
N GLY A 17 -3.53 12.27 -5.72
CA GLY A 17 -4.82 12.33 -5.06
C GLY A 17 -4.88 11.72 -3.66
N SER A 18 -3.86 10.96 -3.24
CA SER A 18 -3.79 10.50 -1.86
C SER A 18 -3.25 11.60 -0.94
N SER A 19 -4.12 12.48 -0.45
CA SER A 19 -3.76 13.52 0.53
C SER A 19 -3.17 12.95 1.84
N ASN A 20 -3.48 11.68 2.16
CA ASN A 20 -2.89 10.98 3.30
C ASN A 20 -1.43 10.58 3.04
N LEU A 21 -1.06 10.33 1.78
CA LEU A 21 0.34 10.05 1.43
C LEU A 21 1.21 11.31 1.58
N GLU A 22 0.71 12.47 1.16
CA GLU A 22 1.39 13.75 1.38
C GLU A 22 1.68 13.99 2.87
N ARG A 23 0.69 13.76 3.74
CA ARG A 23 0.86 13.86 5.20
C ARG A 23 1.90 12.90 5.75
N LEU A 24 1.92 11.65 5.25
CA LEU A 24 2.90 10.65 5.67
C LEU A 24 4.33 11.08 5.33
N ILE A 25 4.57 11.57 4.11
CA ILE A 25 5.89 12.05 3.69
C ILE A 25 6.29 13.27 4.52
N PHE A 26 5.36 14.21 4.76
CA PHE A 26 5.61 15.38 5.60
C PHE A 26 6.06 14.98 7.01
N HIS A 27 5.37 14.03 7.65
CA HIS A 27 5.72 13.56 9.00
C HIS A 27 7.10 12.88 9.09
N LYS A 28 7.58 12.30 7.98
CA LYS A 28 8.88 11.60 7.91
C LYS A 28 10.00 12.47 7.30
N SER A 29 9.70 13.69 6.84
CA SER A 29 10.68 14.56 6.16
C SER A 29 10.41 16.06 6.38
N SER A 30 10.32 16.86 5.31
CA SER A 30 10.11 18.31 5.34
C SER A 30 9.22 18.76 4.18
N ASP A 31 8.73 20.01 4.24
CA ASP A 31 7.88 20.61 3.20
C ASP A 31 8.54 20.63 1.82
N GLU A 32 9.86 20.84 1.77
CA GLU A 32 10.62 20.87 0.52
C GLU A 32 10.61 19.51 -0.17
N VAL A 33 10.82 18.44 0.62
CA VAL A 33 10.84 17.06 0.11
C VAL A 33 9.46 16.66 -0.38
N VAL A 34 8.38 17.02 0.34
CA VAL A 34 7.01 16.76 -0.10
C VAL A 34 6.73 17.41 -1.46
N LYS A 35 7.10 18.68 -1.63
CA LYS A 35 6.93 19.40 -2.90
C LYS A 35 7.69 18.74 -4.04
N GLU A 36 8.94 18.34 -3.81
CA GLU A 36 9.75 17.62 -4.79
C GLU A 36 9.09 16.30 -5.19
N LYS A 37 8.64 15.49 -4.21
CA LYS A 37 8.05 14.17 -4.49
C LYS A 37 6.68 14.26 -5.15
N MET A 38 5.88 15.27 -4.83
CA MET A 38 4.62 15.52 -5.53
C MET A 38 4.84 16.01 -6.97
N ALA A 39 5.89 16.78 -7.23
CA ALA A 39 6.28 17.15 -8.59
C ALA A 39 6.75 15.92 -9.38
N ASP A 40 7.60 15.07 -8.80
CA ASP A 40 8.02 13.79 -9.42
C ASP A 40 6.82 12.90 -9.76
N LEU A 41 5.86 12.77 -8.83
CA LEU A 41 4.63 12.00 -9.07
C LEU A 41 3.81 12.58 -10.23
N LYS A 42 3.81 13.91 -10.40
CA LYS A 42 3.04 14.60 -11.45
C LYS A 42 3.65 14.42 -12.82
N ASP A 43 4.97 14.51 -12.89
CA ASP A 43 5.68 14.51 -14.16
C ASP A 43 6.01 13.08 -14.63
N LYS A 44 6.37 12.19 -13.69
CA LYS A 44 6.84 10.83 -13.99
C LYS A 44 5.82 9.74 -13.63
N GLY A 45 4.78 10.07 -12.87
CA GLY A 45 3.83 9.09 -12.34
C GLY A 45 4.39 8.23 -11.20
N LEU A 46 5.61 8.51 -10.75
CA LEU A 46 6.29 7.78 -9.67
C LEU A 46 7.32 8.65 -8.95
N PHE A 47 7.58 8.32 -7.69
CA PHE A 47 8.73 8.83 -6.94
C PHE A 47 9.29 7.75 -6.00
N GLU A 48 10.57 7.91 -5.66
CA GLU A 48 11.24 7.10 -4.64
C GLU A 48 11.48 7.92 -3.37
N PHE A 49 11.22 7.33 -2.22
CA PHE A 49 11.45 7.95 -0.92
C PHE A 49 12.09 6.98 0.05
N LYS A 50 13.27 7.37 0.57
CA LYS A 50 14.07 6.57 1.49
C LYS A 50 13.80 7.05 2.92
N SER A 51 13.15 6.20 3.71
CA SER A 51 12.90 6.44 5.14
C SER A 51 12.63 5.10 5.83
N ASP A 52 12.61 5.11 7.15
CA ASP A 52 12.23 3.96 7.96
C ASP A 52 10.70 3.84 8.02
N PHE A 53 10.20 2.77 7.38
CA PHE A 53 8.79 2.40 7.33
C PHE A 53 8.50 1.06 8.01
N HIS A 54 9.34 0.62 8.95
CA HIS A 54 9.18 -0.68 9.62
C HIS A 54 7.84 -0.84 10.35
N GLU A 55 7.23 0.28 10.75
CA GLU A 55 5.90 0.31 11.39
C GLU A 55 4.73 0.10 10.41
N PHE A 56 4.98 0.16 9.10
CA PHE A 56 3.95 0.04 8.07
C PHE A 56 4.00 -1.33 7.39
N LEU A 57 2.82 -1.95 7.31
CA LEU A 57 2.60 -3.07 6.41
C LEU A 57 2.21 -2.56 5.02
N CYS A 58 2.92 -3.01 4.00
CA CYS A 58 2.68 -2.60 2.62
C CYS A 58 2.49 -3.82 1.71
N GLY A 59 1.56 -3.70 0.77
CA GLY A 59 1.22 -4.75 -0.18
C GLY A 59 0.22 -4.27 -1.20
N PHE A 60 0.05 -5.06 -2.25
CA PHE A 60 -1.04 -4.91 -3.20
C PHE A 60 -1.63 -6.30 -3.44
N ALA A 61 -2.91 -6.34 -3.79
CA ALA A 61 -3.58 -7.55 -4.21
C ALA A 61 -4.09 -7.33 -5.63
N LYS A 62 -3.85 -8.30 -6.52
CA LYS A 62 -4.48 -8.32 -7.83
C LYS A 62 -5.98 -8.63 -7.68
N GLU A 63 -6.74 -8.35 -8.73
CA GLU A 63 -8.18 -8.62 -8.74
C GLU A 63 -8.47 -10.12 -8.51
N ASP A 64 -7.73 -11.02 -9.15
CA ASP A 64 -7.88 -12.46 -8.97
C ASP A 64 -7.57 -12.90 -7.53
N GLU A 65 -6.49 -12.39 -6.94
CA GLU A 65 -6.10 -12.70 -5.55
C GLU A 65 -7.13 -12.18 -4.54
N THR A 66 -7.69 -11.01 -4.82
CA THR A 66 -8.79 -10.41 -4.05
C THR A 66 -10.02 -11.30 -4.12
N ARG A 67 -10.41 -11.73 -5.33
CA ARG A 67 -11.58 -12.61 -5.55
C ARG A 67 -11.42 -13.95 -4.86
N GLU A 68 -10.25 -14.57 -4.94
CA GLU A 68 -9.93 -15.81 -4.23
C GLU A 68 -10.02 -15.64 -2.72
N THR A 69 -9.53 -14.51 -2.20
CA THR A 69 -9.60 -14.21 -0.76
C THR A 69 -11.05 -14.08 -0.28
N ILE A 70 -11.88 -13.32 -1.02
CA ILE A 70 -13.30 -13.15 -0.70
C ILE A 70 -14.02 -14.51 -0.73
N LYS A 71 -13.79 -15.29 -1.79
CA LYS A 71 -14.39 -16.62 -1.94
C LYS A 71 -14.01 -17.54 -0.77
N LYS A 72 -12.74 -17.57 -0.40
CA LYS A 72 -12.24 -18.39 0.70
C LYS A 72 -12.91 -18.03 2.02
N VAL A 73 -13.00 -16.73 2.34
CA VAL A 73 -13.64 -16.28 3.59
C VAL A 73 -15.14 -16.54 3.57
N PHE A 74 -15.79 -16.39 2.42
CA PHE A 74 -17.19 -16.75 2.27
C PHE A 74 -17.42 -18.26 2.51
N GLU A 75 -16.56 -19.12 1.99
CA GLU A 75 -16.68 -20.58 2.14
C GLU A 75 -16.32 -21.07 3.56
N GLU A 76 -15.29 -20.49 4.19
CA GLU A 76 -14.78 -20.94 5.49
C GLU A 76 -15.49 -20.27 6.68
N GLU A 77 -15.80 -18.98 6.56
CA GLU A 77 -16.34 -18.17 7.66
C GLU A 77 -17.84 -17.83 7.44
N ASN A 78 -18.44 -18.22 6.30
CA ASN A 78 -19.80 -17.85 5.88
C ASN A 78 -20.03 -16.32 5.93
N TYR A 79 -18.97 -15.55 5.62
CA TYR A 79 -18.96 -14.10 5.66
C TYR A 79 -18.59 -13.51 4.29
N LEU A 80 -19.50 -12.73 3.72
CA LEU A 80 -19.25 -12.03 2.46
C LEU A 80 -18.65 -10.66 2.75
N MET A 81 -17.42 -10.45 2.28
CA MET A 81 -16.72 -9.17 2.39
C MET A 81 -16.70 -8.40 1.07
N ASP A 82 -16.58 -7.08 1.17
CA ASP A 82 -16.41 -6.22 0.00
C ASP A 82 -14.96 -6.30 -0.54
N PRO A 83 -14.71 -5.85 -1.79
CA PRO A 83 -13.38 -5.90 -2.40
C PRO A 83 -12.28 -5.14 -1.66
N HIS A 84 -12.57 -4.00 -1.03
CA HIS A 84 -11.56 -3.24 -0.29
C HIS A 84 -11.11 -4.01 0.96
N THR A 85 -12.06 -4.61 1.68
CA THR A 85 -11.76 -5.52 2.79
C THR A 85 -11.02 -6.77 2.31
N GLY A 86 -11.37 -7.32 1.14
CA GLY A 86 -10.70 -8.45 0.51
C GLY A 86 -9.21 -8.18 0.22
N VAL A 87 -8.88 -7.01 -0.33
CA VAL A 87 -7.49 -6.57 -0.55
C VAL A 87 -6.73 -6.52 0.78
N ALA A 88 -7.31 -5.88 1.80
CA ALA A 88 -6.68 -5.76 3.11
C ALA A 88 -6.46 -7.12 3.79
N LYS A 89 -7.48 -8.00 3.79
CA LYS A 89 -7.39 -9.36 4.35
C LYS A 89 -6.32 -10.19 3.63
N ASN A 90 -6.23 -10.07 2.29
CA ASN A 90 -5.20 -10.77 1.51
C ASN A 90 -3.79 -10.32 1.93
N ILE A 91 -3.55 -9.01 2.00
CA ILE A 91 -2.25 -8.46 2.40
C ILE A 91 -1.91 -8.86 3.85
N CYS A 92 -2.86 -8.71 4.78
CA CYS A 92 -2.67 -9.11 6.18
C CYS A 92 -2.34 -10.61 6.31
N ARG A 93 -3.05 -11.47 5.56
CA ARG A 93 -2.80 -12.91 5.56
C ARG A 93 -1.39 -13.24 5.06
N GLN A 94 -0.98 -12.64 3.94
CA GLN A 94 0.36 -12.89 3.38
C GLN A 94 1.47 -12.44 4.34
N ALA A 95 1.29 -11.27 4.97
CA ALA A 95 2.23 -10.73 5.94
C ALA A 95 2.41 -11.63 7.19
N TRP A 96 1.33 -12.29 7.63
CA TRP A 96 1.37 -13.17 8.80
C TRP A 96 1.90 -14.58 8.50
N THR A 97 1.97 -14.94 7.22
CA THR A 97 2.53 -16.22 6.74
C THR A 97 3.98 -16.12 6.27
N SER A 98 4.57 -14.92 6.30
CA SER A 98 5.94 -14.60 5.86
C SER A 98 6.90 -14.51 7.04
#